data_AF-A0A1F4IBR5-F1
#
_entry.id   AF-A0A1F4IBR5-F1
#
_cell.length_a   1.000
_cell.length_b   1.000
_cell.length_c   1.000
_cell.angle_alpha   90.00
_cell.angle_beta   90.00
_cell.angle_gamma   90.00
#
_symmetry.space_group_name_H-M   'P 1'
#
loop_
_entity.id
_entity.type
_entity.pdbx_description
1 polymer ?
#
loop_
_entity_poly.entity_id
_entity_poly.type
_entity_poly.pdbx_seq_one_letter_code
_entity_poly.pdbx_strand_id
1 'polypeptide(L)'
;MSRLTKGIIMQPFTRHETPRPPPDVVLRRESRRSRGSQVAGARLRLYRLATRFAPLILATAIPIAAHAATLPLQGVFLDDDEIFSISFTLPAPDNIAATSLGFAGGIDANGVAVPAGGFATVLSLFDTTGQLVQLAVGSANSCAAAPVDPAGGFRWDACFTAAVGAGSYTLVLSQDGNVPYGPSLSDGFSMTGQHDFTGLNYLGTSARFINADGSQRDGHWAMTVSASAVPEPAPWVIFPTGLALLGVLVRRHRADPLSSTSSGEKS
;
A
#
# COMPACT_ATOMS: atom_id res chain seq x y z
N MET A 1 41.11 -50.70 25.23
CA MET A 1 41.31 -50.25 26.63
C MET A 1 40.54 -48.95 26.83
N SER A 2 39.71 -48.90 27.89
CA SER A 2 38.94 -47.79 28.52
C SER A 2 38.32 -46.69 27.63
N ARG A 3 36.99 -46.62 27.42
CA ARG A 3 35.89 -46.20 28.33
C ARG A 3 36.16 -44.95 29.16
N LEU A 4 35.40 -43.89 28.91
CA LEU A 4 34.70 -43.10 29.93
C LEU A 4 33.47 -42.37 29.35
N THR A 5 32.46 -42.26 30.20
CA THR A 5 31.03 -42.01 29.95
C THR A 5 30.59 -40.78 30.75
N LYS A 6 29.40 -40.22 30.41
CA LYS A 6 28.54 -39.26 31.14
C LYS A 6 28.72 -37.78 30.75
N GLY A 7 27.66 -36.97 30.66
CA GLY A 7 26.27 -37.22 31.02
C GLY A 7 25.35 -36.09 30.54
N ILE A 8 24.11 -36.47 30.23
CA ILE A 8 22.97 -35.63 29.83
C ILE A 8 22.30 -35.10 31.10
N ILE A 9 22.01 -33.80 31.17
CA ILE A 9 21.11 -33.21 32.17
C ILE A 9 20.02 -32.43 31.43
N MET A 10 18.81 -32.99 31.44
CA MET A 10 17.56 -32.30 31.10
C MET A 10 17.22 -31.30 32.21
N GLN A 11 16.86 -30.07 31.84
CA GLN A 11 16.21 -29.13 32.75
C GLN A 11 14.72 -28.99 32.40
N PRO A 12 13.84 -28.82 33.42
CA PRO A 12 12.40 -28.94 33.26
C PRO A 12 11.72 -27.69 32.68
N PHE A 13 10.68 -27.99 31.89
CA PHE A 13 9.70 -27.11 31.28
C PHE A 13 8.88 -26.34 32.33
N THR A 14 9.08 -25.04 32.46
CA THR A 14 8.23 -24.14 33.25
C THR A 14 7.12 -23.54 32.38
N ARG A 15 5.88 -23.87 32.74
CA ARG A 15 4.64 -23.46 32.08
C ARG A 15 4.24 -22.08 32.62
N HIS A 16 4.22 -21.05 31.78
CA HIS A 16 3.67 -19.73 32.16
C HIS A 16 2.17 -19.68 31.83
N GLU A 17 1.38 -19.44 32.88
CA GLU A 17 -0.08 -19.37 32.88
C GLU A 17 -0.61 -18.08 32.23
N THR A 18 -1.70 -18.22 31.47
CA THR A 18 -2.48 -17.12 30.89
C THR A 18 -3.51 -16.55 31.88
N PRO A 19 -3.92 -15.28 31.74
CA PRO A 19 -4.80 -14.60 32.70
C PRO A 19 -6.28 -14.94 32.52
N ARG A 20 -7.03 -15.05 33.63
CA ARG A 20 -8.52 -15.08 33.66
C ARG A 20 -9.09 -13.75 34.14
N PRO A 21 -10.15 -13.25 33.49
CA PRO A 21 -11.24 -12.55 34.20
C PRO A 21 -12.64 -12.94 33.66
N PRO A 22 -13.77 -12.53 34.27
CA PRO A 22 -14.11 -12.29 35.68
C PRO A 22 -15.35 -13.12 36.11
N PRO A 23 -15.75 -13.13 37.41
CA PRO A 23 -17.10 -13.57 37.81
C PRO A 23 -18.11 -12.41 37.79
N ASP A 24 -19.30 -12.75 37.28
CA ASP A 24 -20.57 -12.01 37.40
C ASP A 24 -21.04 -11.87 38.87
N VAL A 25 -22.16 -11.13 39.01
CA VAL A 25 -23.07 -11.01 40.17
C VAL A 25 -22.71 -9.78 41.04
N VAL A 26 -23.58 -8.78 41.23
CA VAL A 26 -24.79 -8.83 42.07
C VAL A 26 -25.80 -7.71 41.72
N LEU A 27 -27.07 -8.13 41.72
CA LEU A 27 -28.36 -7.44 41.72
C LEU A 27 -28.53 -6.26 42.70
N ARG A 28 -29.29 -5.23 42.31
CA ARG A 28 -30.23 -4.43 43.13
C ARG A 28 -30.73 -3.23 42.31
N ARG A 29 -31.96 -2.74 42.35
CA ARG A 29 -33.16 -2.98 43.17
C ARG A 29 -34.29 -2.23 42.47
N GLU A 30 -35.45 -2.87 42.26
CA GLU A 30 -36.65 -2.17 41.83
C GLU A 30 -37.15 -1.19 42.89
N SER A 31 -37.67 -0.04 42.46
CA SER A 31 -38.52 0.83 43.28
C SER A 31 -39.54 1.60 42.42
N ARG A 32 -40.70 0.97 42.27
CA ARG A 32 -42.06 1.53 42.33
C ARG A 32 -42.30 3.03 42.02
N ARG A 33 -43.14 3.19 40.98
CA ARG A 33 -44.48 3.83 41.00
C ARG A 33 -44.56 5.36 41.12
N SER A 34 -45.10 6.00 40.08
CA SER A 34 -46.29 6.86 40.25
C SER A 34 -47.06 6.98 38.93
N ARG A 35 -48.39 6.84 39.06
CA ARG A 35 -49.41 7.03 38.01
C ARG A 35 -49.82 8.51 37.95
N GLY A 36 -50.15 8.99 36.76
CA GLY A 36 -51.00 10.16 36.53
C GLY A 36 -51.37 10.20 35.04
N SER A 37 -52.45 9.52 34.67
CA SER A 37 -53.78 10.07 34.37
C SER A 37 -53.89 10.72 32.98
N GLN A 38 -54.71 10.06 32.16
CA GLN A 38 -55.23 10.49 30.88
C GLN A 38 -56.00 11.81 30.98
N VAL A 39 -56.00 12.62 29.91
CA VAL A 39 -57.22 13.25 29.38
C VAL A 39 -57.09 13.34 27.86
N ALA A 40 -58.00 12.66 27.16
CA ALA A 40 -58.28 12.84 25.75
C ALA A 40 -59.10 14.12 25.53
N GLY A 41 -58.73 14.92 24.53
CA GLY A 41 -59.47 16.11 24.10
C GLY A 41 -59.33 16.30 22.61
N ALA A 42 -60.37 15.93 21.87
CA ALA A 42 -60.49 16.08 20.43
C ALA A 42 -60.72 17.55 20.03
N ARG A 43 -60.20 17.96 18.85
CA ARG A 43 -60.97 18.52 17.70
C ARG A 43 -60.15 19.51 16.84
N LEU A 44 -60.07 19.15 15.56
CA LEU A 44 -60.21 19.96 14.33
C LEU A 44 -59.35 21.20 14.02
N ARG A 45 -58.90 21.18 12.75
CA ARG A 45 -58.77 22.26 11.74
C ARG A 45 -57.42 22.95 11.55
N LEU A 46 -56.84 22.60 10.38
CA LEU A 46 -56.12 23.42 9.41
C LEU A 46 -55.65 24.81 9.86
N TYR A 47 -54.33 25.01 9.86
CA TYR A 47 -53.72 26.22 9.27
C TYR A 47 -52.52 25.83 8.41
N ARG A 48 -52.59 26.23 7.14
CA ARG A 48 -51.49 26.24 6.19
C ARG A 48 -50.37 27.12 6.74
N LEU A 49 -49.22 26.55 7.06
CA LEU A 49 -47.97 27.31 7.09
C LEU A 49 -46.97 26.58 6.18
N ALA A 50 -46.99 27.00 4.91
CA ALA A 50 -45.94 26.67 3.96
C ALA A 50 -44.70 27.49 4.32
N THR A 51 -43.94 27.02 5.30
CA THR A 51 -42.58 27.50 5.55
C THR A 51 -41.70 27.03 4.40
N ARG A 52 -41.20 28.01 3.64
CA ARG A 52 -40.29 27.85 2.51
C ARG A 52 -39.00 27.16 2.98
N PHE A 53 -38.94 25.84 2.86
CA PHE A 53 -37.68 25.12 2.92
C PHE A 53 -36.92 25.39 1.61
N ALA A 54 -35.98 26.34 1.65
CA ALA A 54 -34.93 26.41 0.64
C ALA A 54 -33.96 25.26 0.94
N PRO A 55 -33.79 24.26 0.05
CA PRO A 55 -32.74 23.29 0.24
C PRO A 55 -31.41 23.99 -0.10
N LEU A 56 -30.65 24.34 0.92
CA LEU A 56 -29.22 24.59 0.78
C LEU A 56 -28.58 23.23 0.46
N ILE A 57 -28.52 22.88 -0.82
CA ILE A 57 -27.78 21.70 -1.29
C ILE A 57 -26.30 22.06 -1.19
N LEU A 58 -25.71 21.82 -0.02
CA LEU A 58 -24.27 21.84 0.17
C LEU A 58 -23.71 20.67 -0.66
N ALA A 59 -23.16 20.96 -1.83
CA ALA A 59 -22.44 19.98 -2.64
C ALA A 59 -21.17 19.58 -1.87
N THR A 60 -21.29 18.62 -0.97
CA THR A 60 -20.14 17.96 -0.35
C THR A 60 -19.45 17.16 -1.44
N ALA A 61 -18.39 17.72 -2.02
CA ALA A 61 -17.45 16.95 -2.81
C ALA A 61 -16.95 15.82 -1.90
N ILE A 62 -17.38 14.59 -2.15
CA ILE A 62 -16.82 13.42 -1.47
C ILE A 62 -15.39 13.30 -2.02
N PRO A 63 -14.34 13.54 -1.21
CA PRO A 63 -12.99 13.27 -1.68
C PRO A 63 -12.90 11.76 -1.91
N ILE A 64 -12.70 11.35 -3.17
CA ILE A 64 -12.29 9.99 -3.47
C ILE A 64 -10.86 9.89 -2.93
N ALA A 65 -10.66 9.06 -1.92
CA ALA A 65 -9.32 8.79 -1.43
C ALA A 65 -8.52 8.17 -2.57
N ALA A 66 -7.44 8.84 -3.00
CA ALA A 66 -6.45 8.24 -3.85
C ALA A 66 -5.77 7.12 -3.04
N HIS A 67 -5.91 5.87 -3.50
CA HIS A 67 -5.21 4.75 -2.91
C HIS A 67 -3.99 4.46 -3.79
N ALA A 68 -2.80 4.62 -3.23
CA ALA A 68 -1.61 4.08 -3.85
C ALA A 68 -1.75 2.55 -3.95
N ALA A 69 -1.56 2.00 -5.15
CA ALA A 69 -1.50 0.56 -5.34
C ALA A 69 -0.13 0.09 -4.86
N THR A 70 -0.09 -0.68 -3.78
CA THR A 70 1.15 -1.22 -3.21
C THR A 70 1.13 -2.74 -3.28
N LEU A 71 2.19 -3.33 -3.83
CA LEU A 71 2.35 -4.76 -4.01
C LEU A 71 3.66 -5.22 -3.34
N PRO A 72 3.57 -5.84 -2.15
CA PRO A 72 4.70 -6.53 -1.53
C PRO A 72 4.83 -7.96 -2.06
N LEU A 73 6.07 -8.37 -2.27
CA LEU A 73 6.49 -9.65 -2.83
C LEU A 73 7.67 -10.16 -2.02
N GLN A 74 7.79 -11.48 -1.88
CA GLN A 74 8.90 -12.12 -1.17
C GLN A 74 9.27 -13.41 -1.87
N GLY A 75 10.52 -13.83 -1.72
CA GLY A 75 11.03 -15.06 -2.32
C GLY A 75 12.38 -15.46 -1.74
N VAL A 76 12.90 -16.56 -2.28
CA VAL A 76 14.23 -17.07 -1.97
C VAL A 76 14.88 -17.49 -3.27
N PHE A 77 16.06 -16.94 -3.54
CA PHE A 77 16.93 -17.42 -4.61
C PHE A 77 17.77 -18.59 -4.15
N LEU A 78 18.02 -19.53 -5.07
CA LEU A 78 18.90 -20.66 -4.84
C LEU A 78 20.31 -20.39 -5.36
N ASP A 79 20.43 -19.61 -6.44
CA ASP A 79 21.67 -19.29 -7.14
C ASP A 79 21.89 -17.77 -7.22
N ASP A 80 23.15 -17.33 -7.31
CA ASP A 80 23.50 -15.91 -7.37
C ASP A 80 22.99 -15.21 -8.65
N ASP A 81 22.86 -15.97 -9.74
CA ASP A 81 22.46 -15.45 -11.06
C ASP A 81 20.96 -15.47 -11.30
N GLU A 82 20.16 -15.93 -10.32
CA GLU A 82 18.72 -15.91 -10.42
C GLU A 82 18.16 -14.48 -10.52
N ILE A 83 17.06 -14.37 -11.25
CA ILE A 83 16.32 -13.13 -11.42
C ILE A 83 14.85 -13.38 -11.12
N PHE A 84 14.20 -12.40 -10.49
CA PHE A 84 12.76 -12.38 -10.30
C PHE A 84 12.18 -11.20 -11.07
N SER A 85 11.15 -11.45 -11.87
CA SER A 85 10.52 -10.42 -12.69
C SER A 85 9.01 -10.38 -12.48
N ILE A 86 8.46 -9.17 -12.37
CA ILE A 86 7.03 -8.92 -12.44
C ILE A 86 6.72 -7.96 -13.57
N SER A 87 5.54 -8.08 -14.15
CA SER A 87 5.02 -7.11 -15.10
C SER A 87 3.75 -6.46 -14.56
N PHE A 88 3.60 -5.17 -14.81
CA PHE A 88 2.42 -4.41 -14.41
C PHE A 88 2.14 -3.30 -15.43
N THR A 89 0.92 -2.75 -15.38
CA THR A 89 0.46 -1.71 -16.29
C THR A 89 -0.02 -0.49 -15.52
N LEU A 90 0.34 0.69 -16.00
CA LEU A 90 -0.15 1.97 -15.49
C LEU A 90 -1.20 2.55 -16.46
N PRO A 91 -2.42 2.86 -15.99
CA PRO A 91 -3.47 3.41 -16.83
C PRO A 91 -3.25 4.90 -17.16
N ALA A 92 -2.43 5.60 -16.37
CA ALA A 92 -2.09 7.00 -16.50
C ALA A 92 -0.61 7.20 -16.06
N PRO A 93 0.03 8.33 -16.43
CA PRO A 93 1.36 8.67 -15.91
C PRO A 93 1.37 8.72 -14.38
N ASP A 94 2.41 8.18 -13.75
CA ASP A 94 2.52 8.05 -12.30
C ASP A 94 3.98 8.00 -11.84
N ASN A 95 4.21 8.18 -10.53
CA ASN A 95 5.48 7.89 -9.88
C ASN A 95 5.44 6.46 -9.34
N ILE A 96 6.29 5.59 -9.91
CA ILE A 96 6.54 4.27 -9.36
C ILE A 96 7.63 4.41 -8.30
N ALA A 97 7.41 3.83 -7.12
CA ALA A 97 8.46 3.59 -6.14
C ALA A 97 8.68 2.08 -6.00
N ALA A 98 9.94 1.66 -5.96
CA ALA A 98 10.29 0.27 -5.69
C ALA A 98 11.38 0.24 -4.62
N THR A 99 11.25 -0.68 -3.67
CA THR A 99 12.19 -0.86 -2.56
C THR A 99 12.34 -2.35 -2.29
N SER A 100 13.58 -2.84 -2.18
CA SER A 100 13.85 -4.18 -1.67
C SER A 100 14.02 -4.17 -0.15
N LEU A 101 13.86 -5.34 0.45
CA LEU A 101 14.32 -5.67 1.79
C LEU A 101 14.97 -7.06 1.72
N GLY A 102 15.84 -7.37 2.66
CA GLY A 102 16.45 -8.69 2.79
C GLY A 102 17.87 -8.59 3.31
N PHE A 103 18.66 -7.66 2.74
CA PHE A 103 20.03 -7.42 3.21
C PHE A 103 20.02 -6.94 4.66
N ALA A 104 19.39 -5.78 4.90
CA ALA A 104 19.25 -5.21 6.24
C ALA A 104 17.99 -5.69 6.98
N GLY A 105 17.13 -6.47 6.30
CA GLY A 105 15.80 -6.82 6.78
C GLY A 105 14.89 -5.60 6.87
N GLY A 106 13.83 -5.66 7.68
CA GLY A 106 12.93 -4.55 7.92
C GLY A 106 11.48 -4.97 8.09
N ILE A 107 10.56 -4.06 7.79
CA ILE A 107 9.12 -4.29 7.76
C ILE A 107 8.63 -3.98 6.35
N ASP A 108 7.96 -4.93 5.71
CA ASP A 108 7.39 -4.72 4.37
C ASP A 108 6.12 -3.86 4.39
N ALA A 109 5.57 -3.57 3.22
CA ALA A 109 4.36 -2.74 3.11
C ALA A 109 3.09 -3.36 3.74
N ASN A 110 3.08 -4.66 4.01
CA ASN A 110 1.99 -5.33 4.73
C ASN A 110 2.20 -5.31 6.26
N GLY A 111 3.28 -4.72 6.75
CA GLY A 111 3.64 -4.76 8.15
C GLY A 111 4.28 -6.09 8.59
N VAL A 112 4.72 -6.92 7.64
CA VAL A 112 5.37 -8.20 7.92
C VAL A 112 6.88 -7.98 8.09
N ALA A 113 7.44 -8.56 9.14
CA ALA A 113 8.88 -8.49 9.38
C ALA A 113 9.65 -9.36 8.39
N VAL A 114 10.66 -8.76 7.75
CA VAL A 114 11.63 -9.43 6.89
C VAL A 114 12.95 -9.50 7.68
N PRO A 115 13.51 -10.70 7.91
CA PRO A 115 14.77 -10.84 8.63
C PRO A 115 15.93 -10.23 7.82
N ALA A 116 16.93 -9.70 8.53
CA ALA A 116 18.22 -9.36 7.93
C ALA A 116 19.00 -10.66 7.64
N GLY A 117 19.89 -10.63 6.65
CA GLY A 117 20.71 -11.80 6.31
C GLY A 117 20.73 -12.19 4.84
N GLY A 118 19.88 -11.56 4.03
CA GLY A 118 19.85 -11.74 2.58
C GLY A 118 21.00 -11.02 1.88
N PHE A 119 20.89 -10.87 0.57
CA PHE A 119 21.92 -10.31 -0.29
C PHE A 119 21.64 -8.85 -0.69
N ALA A 120 22.69 -8.14 -1.10
CA ALA A 120 22.57 -6.81 -1.69
C ALA A 120 21.84 -6.91 -3.04
N THR A 121 20.75 -6.18 -3.23
CA THR A 121 19.88 -6.34 -4.40
C THR A 121 20.17 -5.33 -5.50
N VAL A 122 19.69 -5.62 -6.70
CA VAL A 122 19.59 -4.71 -7.84
C VAL A 122 18.14 -4.67 -8.29
N LEU A 123 17.60 -3.48 -8.51
CA LEU A 123 16.28 -3.27 -9.09
C LEU A 123 16.42 -2.61 -10.45
N SER A 124 15.85 -3.25 -11.48
CA SER A 124 15.88 -2.76 -12.86
C SER A 124 14.46 -2.65 -13.42
N LEU A 125 14.07 -1.46 -13.84
CA LEU A 125 12.76 -1.19 -14.44
C LEU A 125 12.91 -1.04 -15.96
N PHE A 126 12.14 -1.82 -16.72
CA PHE A 126 12.09 -1.77 -18.17
C PHE A 126 10.70 -1.32 -18.64
N ASP A 127 10.64 -0.57 -19.74
CA ASP A 127 9.39 -0.19 -20.39
C ASP A 127 8.83 -1.29 -21.31
N THR A 128 7.71 -0.99 -21.98
CA THR A 128 7.03 -1.92 -22.89
C THR A 128 7.85 -2.31 -24.11
N THR A 129 8.88 -1.54 -24.47
CA THR A 129 9.82 -1.84 -25.56
C THR A 129 11.01 -2.65 -25.06
N GLY A 130 11.06 -2.93 -23.76
CA GLY A 130 12.15 -3.60 -23.09
C GLY A 130 13.35 -2.70 -22.86
N GLN A 131 13.23 -1.37 -22.95
CA GLN A 131 14.33 -0.44 -22.66
C GLN A 131 14.42 -0.16 -21.16
N LEU A 132 15.64 -0.10 -20.63
CA LEU A 132 15.91 0.21 -19.24
C LEU A 132 15.56 1.67 -18.95
N VAL A 133 14.63 1.87 -18.01
CA VAL A 133 14.13 3.18 -17.57
C VAL A 133 14.82 3.62 -16.29
N GLN A 134 15.02 2.69 -15.35
CA GLN A 134 15.58 2.98 -14.05
C GLN A 134 16.38 1.79 -13.53
N LEU A 135 17.51 2.09 -12.88
CA LEU A 135 18.38 1.11 -12.24
C LEU A 135 18.71 1.61 -10.83
N ALA A 136 18.60 0.72 -9.85
CA ALA A 136 19.09 0.94 -8.49
C ALA A 136 19.95 -0.26 -8.08
N VAL A 137 21.18 0.03 -7.67
CA VAL A 137 22.14 -0.97 -7.21
C VAL A 137 22.31 -0.81 -5.71
N GLY A 138 22.04 -1.85 -4.94
CA GLY A 138 22.04 -1.80 -3.47
C GLY A 138 23.39 -1.37 -2.90
N SER A 139 24.49 -1.89 -3.42
CA SER A 139 25.85 -1.51 -2.97
C SER A 139 26.23 -0.07 -3.28
N ALA A 140 25.51 0.62 -4.17
CA ALA A 140 25.65 2.07 -4.34
C ALA A 140 25.15 2.85 -3.12
N ASN A 141 24.45 2.20 -2.18
CA ASN A 141 24.03 2.73 -0.90
C ASN A 141 23.22 4.04 -1.04
N SER A 142 22.45 4.15 -2.12
CA SER A 142 21.66 5.33 -2.46
C SER A 142 20.28 5.34 -1.81
N CYS A 143 19.84 4.20 -1.24
CA CYS A 143 18.56 4.10 -0.57
C CYS A 143 18.62 4.62 0.87
N ALA A 144 18.57 5.94 1.06
CA ALA A 144 18.69 6.55 2.38
C ALA A 144 17.61 6.09 3.40
N ALA A 145 16.43 5.71 2.90
CA ALA A 145 15.32 5.22 3.73
C ALA A 145 15.39 3.73 4.05
N ALA A 146 16.23 2.94 3.36
CA ALA A 146 16.38 1.52 3.66
C ALA A 146 16.96 1.31 5.07
N PRO A 147 16.58 0.24 5.79
CA PRO A 147 17.17 -0.09 7.08
C PRO A 147 18.69 -0.27 7.02
N VAL A 148 19.35 -0.12 8.17
CA VAL A 148 20.79 -0.41 8.31
C VAL A 148 20.94 -1.87 8.72
N ASP A 149 21.76 -2.64 8.00
CA ASP A 149 22.07 -4.01 8.36
C ASP A 149 22.74 -4.04 9.75
N PRO A 150 22.18 -4.76 10.73
CA PRO A 150 22.72 -4.80 12.09
C PRO A 150 24.10 -5.47 12.17
N ALA A 151 24.47 -6.29 11.19
CA ALA A 151 25.78 -6.96 11.17
C ALA A 151 26.88 -6.07 10.56
N GLY A 152 26.64 -5.49 9.38
CA GLY A 152 27.65 -4.75 8.62
C GLY A 152 27.53 -3.23 8.68
N GLY A 153 26.41 -2.66 9.13
CA GLY A 153 26.19 -1.21 9.16
C GLY A 153 25.88 -0.57 7.80
N PHE A 154 25.62 -1.38 6.77
CA PHE A 154 25.35 -0.93 5.40
C PHE A 154 23.85 -0.93 5.06
N ARG A 155 23.44 -0.11 4.08
CA ARG A 155 22.07 -0.08 3.54
C ARG A 155 22.07 -0.57 2.10
N TRP A 156 22.40 -1.86 1.91
CA TRP A 156 22.53 -2.45 0.57
C TRP A 156 21.24 -3.05 0.00
N ASP A 157 20.10 -2.66 0.58
CA ASP A 157 18.81 -2.81 -0.09
C ASP A 157 18.63 -1.69 -1.13
N ALA A 158 18.24 -2.05 -2.34
CA ALA A 158 18.03 -1.11 -3.43
C ALA A 158 16.65 -0.44 -3.36
N CYS A 159 16.57 0.83 -3.75
CA CYS A 159 15.29 1.49 -4.00
C CYS A 159 15.41 2.61 -5.04
N PHE A 160 14.29 2.94 -5.68
CA PHE A 160 14.16 4.09 -6.56
C PHE A 160 12.74 4.66 -6.54
N THR A 161 12.62 5.90 -7.02
CA THR A 161 11.36 6.48 -7.48
C THR A 161 11.54 6.97 -8.91
N ALA A 162 10.63 6.63 -9.80
CA ALA A 162 10.68 7.02 -11.22
C ALA A 162 9.32 7.56 -11.67
N ALA A 163 9.33 8.76 -12.26
CA ALA A 163 8.18 9.32 -12.96
C ALA A 163 8.09 8.69 -14.35
N VAL A 164 7.00 7.99 -14.63
CA VAL A 164 6.81 7.26 -15.89
C VAL A 164 5.45 7.56 -16.52
N GLY A 165 5.34 7.29 -17.82
CA GLY A 165 4.08 7.41 -18.54
C GLY A 165 3.09 6.28 -18.25
N ALA A 166 1.89 6.40 -18.81
CA ALA A 166 1.00 5.25 -18.94
C ALA A 166 1.65 4.19 -19.83
N GLY A 167 1.56 2.92 -19.46
CA GLY A 167 2.21 1.84 -20.21
C GLY A 167 2.41 0.57 -19.42
N SER A 168 3.02 -0.42 -20.07
CA SER A 168 3.43 -1.67 -19.43
C SER A 168 4.90 -1.58 -19.02
N TYR A 169 5.22 -2.11 -17.86
CA TYR A 169 6.55 -2.13 -17.29
C TYR A 169 6.90 -3.50 -16.76
N THR A 170 8.18 -3.84 -16.81
CA THR A 170 8.75 -5.02 -16.18
C THR A 170 9.76 -4.58 -15.13
N LEU A 171 9.52 -4.95 -13.87
CA LEU A 171 10.46 -4.74 -12.78
C LEU A 171 11.18 -6.06 -12.51
N VAL A 172 12.51 -6.00 -12.50
CA VAL A 172 13.38 -7.14 -12.24
C VAL A 172 14.18 -6.90 -10.96
N LEU A 173 14.21 -7.91 -10.09
CA LEU A 173 15.09 -8.01 -8.93
C LEU A 173 16.17 -9.04 -9.24
N SER A 174 17.42 -8.68 -8.98
CA SER A 174 18.59 -9.57 -9.06
C SER A 174 19.56 -9.27 -7.92
N GLN A 175 20.60 -10.09 -7.80
CA GLN A 175 21.69 -9.86 -6.86
C GLN A 175 22.70 -8.84 -7.38
N ASP A 176 23.32 -8.10 -6.47
CA ASP A 176 24.39 -7.17 -6.81
C ASP A 176 25.56 -7.87 -7.51
N GLY A 177 26.06 -7.22 -8.57
CA GLY A 177 26.94 -7.82 -9.57
C GLY A 177 26.20 -8.45 -10.76
N ASN A 178 24.95 -8.91 -10.61
CA ASN A 178 24.09 -9.40 -11.69
C ASN A 178 23.19 -8.27 -12.21
N VAL A 179 23.78 -7.34 -12.97
CA VAL A 179 23.10 -6.15 -13.52
C VAL A 179 22.68 -6.38 -14.99
N PRO A 180 21.74 -5.59 -15.54
CA PRO A 180 21.43 -5.65 -16.97
C PRO A 180 22.71 -5.48 -17.81
N TYR A 181 22.93 -6.37 -18.79
CA TYR A 181 24.13 -6.38 -19.62
C TYR A 181 24.17 -5.21 -20.62
N GLY A 182 22.99 -4.74 -21.03
CA GLY A 182 22.82 -3.64 -21.97
C GLY A 182 21.58 -2.81 -21.66
N PRO A 183 21.23 -1.86 -22.53
CA PRO A 183 20.08 -0.99 -22.34
C PRO A 183 18.75 -1.73 -22.51
N SER A 184 18.73 -2.94 -23.08
CA SER A 184 17.51 -3.73 -23.26
C SER A 184 17.44 -4.93 -22.33
N LEU A 185 16.23 -5.26 -21.89
CA LEU A 185 15.92 -6.52 -21.20
C LEU A 185 16.34 -7.74 -22.03
N SER A 186 16.30 -7.64 -23.35
CA SER A 186 16.71 -8.72 -24.26
C SER A 186 18.22 -8.95 -24.31
N ASP A 187 19.02 -7.99 -23.84
CA ASP A 187 20.48 -8.14 -23.72
C ASP A 187 20.87 -9.09 -22.57
N GLY A 188 19.93 -9.41 -21.67
CA GLY A 188 20.14 -10.28 -20.52
C GLY A 188 20.88 -9.59 -19.37
N PHE A 189 21.49 -10.41 -18.51
CA PHE A 189 22.16 -9.94 -17.29
C PHE A 189 23.61 -10.45 -17.22
N SER A 190 24.47 -9.66 -16.58
CA SER A 190 25.94 -9.84 -16.57
C SER A 190 26.43 -11.16 -15.99
N MET A 191 25.65 -11.81 -15.11
CA MET A 191 26.06 -13.05 -14.44
C MET A 191 25.25 -14.26 -14.92
N THR A 192 24.51 -14.16 -16.03
CA THR A 192 23.71 -15.28 -16.57
C THR A 192 24.59 -16.54 -16.74
N GLY A 193 24.19 -17.63 -16.09
CA GLY A 193 24.91 -18.91 -16.11
C GLY A 193 26.05 -19.01 -15.10
N GLN A 194 26.19 -18.05 -14.19
CA GLN A 194 27.19 -18.04 -13.12
C GLN A 194 26.55 -18.15 -11.74
N HIS A 195 26.05 -19.34 -11.43
CA HIS A 195 25.25 -19.64 -10.24
C HIS A 195 25.90 -19.33 -8.87
N ASP A 196 27.23 -19.24 -8.81
CA ASP A 196 28.04 -19.05 -7.59
C ASP A 196 29.06 -17.92 -7.75
N PHE A 197 28.76 -16.92 -8.59
CA PHE A 197 29.72 -15.87 -8.94
C PHE A 197 30.26 -15.12 -7.73
N THR A 198 29.48 -14.96 -6.65
CA THR A 198 29.98 -14.26 -5.46
C THR A 198 31.00 -15.09 -4.69
N GLY A 199 30.75 -16.38 -4.49
CA GLY A 199 31.71 -17.27 -3.83
C GLY A 199 32.98 -17.44 -4.65
N LEU A 200 32.85 -17.55 -5.98
CA LEU A 200 34.00 -17.66 -6.87
C LEU A 200 34.85 -16.37 -6.83
N ASN A 201 34.22 -15.21 -6.89
CA ASN A 201 34.93 -13.93 -6.96
C ASN A 201 35.56 -13.52 -5.63
N TYR A 202 34.89 -13.77 -4.50
CA TYR A 202 35.38 -13.29 -3.19
C TYR A 202 36.17 -14.32 -2.40
N LEU A 203 35.88 -15.61 -2.58
CA LEU A 203 36.48 -16.70 -1.79
C LEU A 203 37.17 -17.77 -2.64
N GLY A 204 36.95 -17.81 -3.96
CA GLY A 204 37.40 -18.91 -4.81
C GLY A 204 36.70 -20.25 -4.51
N THR A 205 35.45 -20.20 -4.03
CA THR A 205 34.66 -21.38 -3.67
C THR A 205 33.29 -21.37 -4.36
N SER A 206 32.60 -22.50 -4.41
CA SER A 206 31.21 -22.56 -4.92
C SER A 206 30.14 -22.13 -3.91
N ALA A 207 30.50 -21.27 -2.96
CA ALA A 207 29.54 -20.63 -2.08
C ALA A 207 28.72 -19.58 -2.84
N ARG A 208 27.56 -19.22 -2.31
CA ARG A 208 26.61 -18.27 -2.92
C ARG A 208 26.27 -17.21 -1.91
N PHE A 209 25.71 -16.09 -2.34
CA PHE A 209 25.32 -14.97 -1.49
C PHE A 209 26.48 -14.53 -0.59
N ILE A 210 27.67 -14.40 -1.16
CA ILE A 210 28.86 -13.94 -0.45
C ILE A 210 29.00 -12.44 -0.61
N ASN A 211 29.09 -11.72 0.50
CA ASN A 211 29.42 -10.30 0.48
C ASN A 211 30.89 -10.07 0.14
N ALA A 212 31.22 -8.85 -0.31
CA ALA A 212 32.58 -8.45 -0.62
C ALA A 212 33.56 -8.55 0.57
N ASP A 213 33.06 -8.59 1.82
CA ASP A 213 33.85 -8.82 3.04
C ASP A 213 34.07 -10.30 3.35
N GLY A 214 33.55 -11.21 2.52
CA GLY A 214 33.60 -12.67 2.69
C GLY A 214 32.53 -13.24 3.59
N SER A 215 31.60 -12.43 4.12
CA SER A 215 30.49 -12.92 4.95
C SER A 215 29.46 -13.69 4.13
N GLN A 216 29.02 -14.83 4.66
CA GLN A 216 27.96 -15.65 4.09
C GLN A 216 26.59 -15.04 4.41
N ARG A 217 25.79 -14.84 3.37
CA ARG A 217 24.37 -14.46 3.45
C ARG A 217 23.50 -15.60 2.92
N ASP A 218 22.20 -15.38 2.78
CA ASP A 218 21.29 -16.33 2.13
C ASP A 218 20.54 -15.65 0.98
N GLY A 219 19.72 -16.44 0.30
CA GLY A 219 19.00 -16.01 -0.88
C GLY A 219 17.64 -15.37 -0.61
N HIS A 220 17.23 -15.09 0.64
CA HIS A 220 15.91 -14.49 0.84
C HIS A 220 15.88 -13.03 0.41
N TRP A 221 14.74 -12.62 -0.12
CA TRP A 221 14.50 -11.24 -0.51
C TRP A 221 13.03 -10.91 -0.35
N ALA A 222 12.77 -9.62 -0.22
CA ALA A 222 11.47 -9.01 -0.32
C ALA A 222 11.56 -7.77 -1.21
N MET A 223 10.47 -7.45 -1.90
CA MET A 223 10.37 -6.29 -2.77
C MET A 223 8.98 -5.71 -2.65
N THR A 224 8.90 -4.40 -2.50
CA THR A 224 7.65 -3.66 -2.59
C THR A 224 7.72 -2.76 -3.81
N VAL A 225 6.70 -2.81 -4.66
CA VAL A 225 6.45 -1.81 -5.69
C VAL A 225 5.17 -1.06 -5.35
N SER A 226 5.17 0.26 -5.51
CA SER A 226 3.99 1.09 -5.34
C SER A 226 3.85 2.13 -6.43
N ALA A 227 2.61 2.45 -6.76
CA ALA A 227 2.23 3.52 -7.69
C ALA A 227 1.17 4.39 -7.00
N SER A 228 1.17 5.71 -7.22
CA SER A 228 0.26 6.64 -6.51
C SER A 228 -1.18 6.60 -7.01
N ALA A 229 -1.47 5.86 -8.09
CA ALA A 229 -2.77 5.56 -8.69
C ALA A 229 -3.88 6.51 -8.22
N VAL A 230 -3.90 7.73 -8.76
CA VAL A 230 -4.98 8.69 -8.51
C VAL A 230 -6.15 8.31 -9.41
N PRO A 231 -7.30 7.83 -8.88
CA PRO A 231 -8.47 7.66 -9.70
C PRO A 231 -8.92 9.05 -10.17
N GLU A 232 -8.92 9.31 -11.47
CA GLU A 232 -9.55 10.51 -12.00
C GLU A 232 -11.03 10.48 -11.58
N PRO A 233 -11.58 11.56 -10.98
CA PRO A 233 -12.99 11.60 -10.67
C PRO A 233 -13.76 11.48 -11.99
N ALA A 234 -14.49 10.38 -12.15
CA ALA A 234 -15.25 10.10 -13.36
C ALA A 234 -16.12 11.33 -13.72
N PRO A 235 -15.83 12.08 -14.79
CA PRO A 235 -16.53 13.33 -15.11
C PRO A 235 -18.03 13.11 -15.35
N TRP A 236 -18.41 11.87 -15.67
CA TRP A 236 -19.77 11.36 -15.82
C TRP A 236 -20.65 11.50 -14.57
N VAL A 237 -20.08 11.69 -13.37
CA VAL A 237 -20.86 11.90 -12.13
C VAL A 237 -21.19 13.39 -11.92
N ILE A 238 -20.32 14.29 -12.38
CA ILE A 238 -20.43 15.75 -12.18
C ILE A 238 -21.32 16.38 -13.26
N PHE A 239 -21.25 15.88 -14.49
CA PHE A 239 -22.05 16.38 -15.61
C PHE A 239 -23.59 16.27 -15.41
N PRO A 240 -24.15 15.10 -15.04
CA PRO A 240 -25.60 14.97 -14.88
C PRO A 240 -26.11 15.68 -13.62
N THR A 241 -25.32 15.74 -12.55
CA THR A 241 -25.69 16.48 -11.33
C THR A 241 -25.70 17.99 -11.58
N GLY A 242 -24.72 18.53 -12.31
CA GLY A 242 -24.70 19.93 -12.75
C GLY A 242 -25.87 20.29 -13.66
N LEU A 243 -26.21 19.45 -14.63
CA LEU A 243 -27.35 19.66 -15.54
C LEU A 243 -28.70 19.57 -14.81
N ALA A 244 -28.84 18.65 -13.85
CA ALA A 244 -30.05 18.55 -13.03
C ALA A 244 -30.27 19.81 -12.19
N LEU A 245 -29.21 20.37 -11.60
CA LEU A 245 -29.27 21.63 -10.84
C LEU A 245 -29.65 22.82 -11.73
N LEU A 246 -29.07 22.93 -12.94
CA LEU A 246 -29.45 23.96 -13.90
C LEU A 246 -30.91 23.84 -14.34
N GLY A 247 -31.39 22.62 -14.59
CA GLY A 247 -32.78 22.36 -14.98
C GLY A 247 -33.80 22.78 -13.91
N VAL A 248 -33.46 22.57 -12.63
CA VAL A 248 -34.29 23.01 -11.49
C VAL A 248 -34.32 24.54 -11.37
N LEU A 249 -33.19 25.22 -11.57
CA LEU A 249 -33.11 26.69 -11.54
C LEU A 249 -33.93 27.34 -12.66
N VAL A 250 -33.84 26.83 -13.89
CA VAL A 250 -34.59 27.36 -15.05
C VAL A 250 -36.12 27.19 -14.88
N ARG A 251 -36.56 26.07 -14.27
CA ARG A 251 -37.99 25.85 -13.97
C ARG A 251 -38.53 26.83 -12.93
N ARG A 252 -37.71 27.28 -11.97
CA ARG A 252 -38.14 28.24 -10.93
C ARG A 252 -38.33 29.66 -11.48
N HIS A 253 -37.49 30.10 -12.42
CA HIS A 253 -37.62 31.43 -13.02
C HIS A 253 -38.82 31.59 -13.97
N ARG A 254 -39.36 30.50 -14.52
CA ARG A 254 -40.56 30.55 -15.39
C ARG A 254 -41.89 30.55 -14.63
N ALA A 255 -41.86 30.41 -13.31
CA ALA A 255 -43.04 30.27 -12.48
C ALA A 255 -43.51 31.57 -11.80
N ASP A 256 -42.98 32.74 -12.20
CA ASP A 256 -43.51 34.05 -11.78
C ASP A 256 -44.35 34.66 -12.92
N PRO A 257 -45.70 34.52 -12.90
CA PRO A 257 -46.55 35.31 -13.77
C PRO A 257 -46.66 36.72 -13.19
N LEU A 258 -46.31 37.70 -14.02
CA LEU A 258 -46.56 39.12 -13.79
C LEU A 258 -48.05 39.33 -13.47
N SER A 259 -48.38 39.64 -12.22
CA SER A 259 -49.67 40.23 -11.88
C SER A 259 -49.67 41.68 -12.36
N SER A 260 -50.09 41.89 -13.61
CA SER A 260 -50.36 43.22 -14.14
C SER A 260 -51.50 43.87 -13.37
N THR A 261 -51.21 45.03 -12.81
CA THR A 261 -52.16 46.04 -12.35
C THR A 261 -53.16 46.40 -13.45
N SER A 262 -54.44 46.48 -13.10
CA SER A 262 -55.47 47.15 -13.91
C SER A 262 -56.29 48.05 -13.00
N SER A 263 -56.04 49.35 -13.13
CA SER A 263 -56.89 50.45 -12.67
C SER A 263 -58.27 50.36 -13.34
N GLY A 264 -59.32 50.79 -12.64
CA GLY A 264 -60.71 50.70 -13.10
C GLY A 264 -61.65 51.56 -12.25
N GLU A 265 -61.46 52.87 -12.38
CA GLU A 265 -62.34 53.99 -12.05
C GLU A 265 -63.83 53.71 -12.32
N LYS A 266 -64.72 54.09 -11.38
CA LYS A 266 -66.13 54.43 -11.67
C LYS A 266 -66.72 55.33 -10.60
N SER A 267 -67.38 56.37 -11.13
CA SER A 267 -68.07 57.51 -10.53
C SER A 267 -69.17 57.16 -9.53
#